data_AF-A0A4Q6I8D0-F1
#
_entry.id   AF-A0A4Q6I8D0-F1
#
_cell.length_a   1.000
_cell.length_b   1.000
_cell.length_c   1.000
_cell.angle_alpha   90.00
_cell.angle_beta   90.00
_cell.angle_gamma   90.00
#
_symmetry.space_group_name_H-M   'P 1'
#
loop_
_entity.id
_entity.type
_entity.pdbx_description
1 polymer ?
#
loop_
_entity_poly.entity_id
_entity_poly.type
_entity_poly.pdbx_seq_one_letter_code
_entity_poly.pdbx_strand_id
1 'polypeptide(L)'
;MFECDEIYIIDKDDLIHYSHTSQLKNIDDITKSVGLLYSIKKKSIYAINVANKSNNKCLDYYFNGQEGLWLSYNSKSYNDNAKFLLEYKKAYTLESKCLNPLDFQKDTLVIARARTNQSVGNTSFLDEQCFPDIILDKDDQLEKNFPAIINPIRFYQIVPDLFWLRYVINLGVKVVQLRIKDEPIENTENQIKEGVRLANQNNVKLFINDYWQLAIKYKAYGVHLGQKDIKDANFNEIFNAGLRLGISTHCYHELAIARYLRPSYIAFGPIFPTTLKNMDFMPQGVDLLSYWVKNSRSSIVAIGGINLSNADLVIETGVNGVAVVSAVLNSKNPAEATHEFIQKCRSIH
;
A
#
# COMPACT_ATOMS: atom_id res chain seq x y z
N MET A 1 -13.50 28.08 -9.92
CA MET A 1 -14.71 27.33 -10.32
C MET A 1 -14.24 25.91 -10.60
N PHE A 2 -14.88 24.89 -10.05
CA PHE A 2 -14.60 23.53 -10.50
C PHE A 2 -15.25 23.40 -11.88
N GLU A 3 -14.50 22.91 -12.86
CA GLU A 3 -15.02 22.54 -14.17
C GLU A 3 -14.55 21.11 -14.36
N CYS A 4 -15.47 20.20 -14.67
CA CYS A 4 -15.13 18.84 -15.04
C CYS A 4 -15.10 18.79 -16.57
N ASP A 5 -13.95 18.47 -17.13
CA ASP A 5 -13.78 18.47 -18.59
C ASP A 5 -14.58 17.34 -19.23
N GLU A 6 -14.45 16.11 -18.72
CA GLU A 6 -15.02 14.92 -19.35
C GLU A 6 -15.43 13.85 -18.31
N ILE A 7 -16.54 13.16 -18.60
CA ILE A 7 -17.04 12.02 -17.81
C ILE A 7 -17.04 10.78 -18.70
N TYR A 8 -16.58 9.67 -18.15
CA TYR A 8 -16.47 8.38 -18.83
C TYR A 8 -17.22 7.29 -18.07
N ILE A 9 -17.86 6.40 -18.83
CA ILE A 9 -18.36 5.12 -18.32
C ILE A 9 -17.28 4.08 -18.58
N ILE A 10 -16.80 3.42 -17.51
CA ILE A 10 -15.82 2.35 -17.62
C ILE A 10 -16.50 1.08 -18.13
N ASP A 11 -15.98 0.53 -19.22
CA ASP A 11 -16.37 -0.76 -19.76
C ASP A 11 -15.12 -1.59 -20.09
N LYS A 12 -14.64 -2.35 -19.11
CA LYS A 12 -13.39 -3.12 -19.21
C LYS A 12 -12.20 -2.23 -19.61
N ASP A 13 -11.56 -2.52 -20.74
CA ASP A 13 -10.42 -1.82 -21.30
C ASP A 13 -10.79 -0.51 -22.00
N ASP A 14 -12.08 -0.15 -22.06
CA ASP A 14 -12.53 1.09 -22.70
C ASP A 14 -13.15 2.09 -21.72
N LEU A 15 -12.99 3.37 -22.06
CA LEU A 15 -13.58 4.51 -21.38
C LEU A 15 -14.53 5.19 -22.36
N ILE A 16 -15.83 4.94 -22.20
CA ILE A 16 -16.86 5.43 -23.12
C ILE A 16 -17.25 6.84 -22.70
N HIS A 17 -16.95 7.82 -23.55
CA HIS A 17 -17.24 9.22 -23.29
C HIS A 17 -18.74 9.48 -23.10
N TYR A 18 -19.10 10.22 -22.05
CA TYR A 18 -20.46 10.62 -21.70
C TYR A 18 -20.62 12.13 -21.84
N SER A 19 -21.30 12.55 -22.91
CA SER A 19 -21.39 13.93 -23.39
C SER A 19 -22.25 14.90 -22.57
N HIS A 20 -22.53 14.60 -21.30
CA HIS A 20 -23.34 15.45 -20.44
C HIS A 20 -22.52 15.96 -19.26
N THR A 21 -21.78 17.04 -19.49
CA THR A 21 -21.09 17.80 -18.45
C THR A 21 -21.99 18.97 -18.03
N SER A 22 -22.77 18.77 -16.97
CA SER A 22 -23.32 19.90 -16.21
C SER A 22 -22.15 20.73 -15.66
N GLN A 23 -22.28 22.05 -15.50
CA GLN A 23 -21.31 22.84 -14.73
C GLN A 23 -21.32 22.37 -13.26
N LEU A 24 -20.44 21.42 -12.92
CA LEU A 24 -20.29 20.89 -11.56
C LEU A 24 -19.46 21.87 -10.73
N LYS A 25 -20.05 22.48 -9.70
CA LYS A 25 -19.45 23.67 -9.07
C LYS A 25 -18.50 23.34 -7.92
N ASN A 26 -18.62 22.17 -7.31
CA ASN A 26 -17.80 21.71 -6.18
C ASN A 26 -17.70 20.17 -6.12
N ILE A 27 -16.78 19.66 -5.30
CA ILE A 27 -16.49 18.23 -5.09
C ILE A 27 -17.75 17.41 -4.77
N ASP A 28 -18.68 17.94 -3.97
CA ASP A 28 -19.89 17.21 -3.58
C ASP A 28 -20.89 17.09 -4.73
N ASP A 29 -20.97 18.12 -5.59
CA ASP A 29 -21.77 18.05 -6.83
C ASP A 29 -21.23 16.94 -7.74
N ILE A 30 -19.90 16.82 -7.86
CA ILE A 30 -19.27 15.75 -8.64
C ILE A 30 -19.65 14.40 -8.09
N THR A 31 -19.45 14.17 -6.79
CA THR A 31 -19.77 12.89 -6.16
C THR A 31 -21.24 12.53 -6.35
N LYS A 32 -22.16 13.49 -6.19
CA LYS A 32 -23.61 13.29 -6.41
C LYS A 32 -23.93 12.96 -7.86
N SER A 33 -23.41 13.72 -8.83
CA SER A 33 -23.68 13.52 -10.25
C SER A 33 -23.12 12.19 -10.77
N VAL A 34 -21.91 11.83 -10.35
CA VAL A 34 -21.31 10.53 -10.67
C VAL A 34 -22.10 9.39 -10.04
N GLY A 35 -22.56 9.54 -8.79
CA GLY A 35 -23.44 8.57 -8.13
C GLY A 35 -24.78 8.38 -8.84
N LEU A 36 -25.39 9.47 -9.31
CA LEU A 36 -26.63 9.42 -10.10
C LEU A 36 -26.40 8.69 -11.44
N LEU A 37 -25.31 9.01 -12.15
CA LEU A 37 -24.97 8.35 -13.41
C LEU A 37 -24.73 6.85 -13.23
N TYR A 38 -24.02 6.46 -12.16
CA TYR A 38 -23.88 5.05 -11.78
C TYR A 38 -25.24 4.38 -11.55
N SER A 39 -26.18 5.06 -10.87
CA SER A 39 -27.49 4.49 -10.56
C SER A 39 -28.30 4.14 -11.83
N ILE A 40 -28.10 4.89 -12.91
CA ILE A 40 -28.72 4.69 -14.23
C ILE A 40 -27.95 3.66 -15.06
N LYS A 41 -26.62 3.80 -15.16
CA LYS A 41 -25.80 3.01 -16.09
C LYS A 41 -25.37 1.66 -15.51
N LYS A 42 -25.35 1.51 -14.18
CA LYS A 42 -24.90 0.32 -13.45
C LYS A 42 -23.48 -0.13 -13.87
N LYS A 43 -22.63 0.83 -14.19
CA LYS A 43 -21.21 0.65 -14.54
C LYS A 43 -20.38 1.68 -13.80
N SER A 44 -19.13 1.34 -13.47
CA SER A 44 -18.20 2.27 -12.84
C SER A 44 -18.01 3.52 -13.70
N ILE A 45 -17.85 4.66 -13.04
CA ILE A 45 -17.76 5.97 -13.67
C ILE A 45 -16.41 6.57 -13.34
N TYR A 46 -15.82 7.25 -14.31
CA TYR A 46 -14.57 7.98 -14.16
C TYR A 46 -14.70 9.39 -14.72
N ALA A 47 -14.52 10.40 -13.87
CA ALA A 47 -14.53 11.80 -14.24
C ALA A 47 -13.09 12.31 -14.24
N ILE A 48 -12.69 12.98 -15.32
CA ILE A 48 -11.33 13.49 -15.54
C ILE A 48 -11.32 15.01 -15.38
N ASN A 49 -10.21 15.55 -14.84
CA ASN A 49 -9.98 17.00 -14.67
C ASN A 49 -11.16 17.69 -13.98
N VAL A 50 -11.62 17.11 -12.89
CA VAL A 50 -12.81 17.49 -12.15
C VAL A 50 -12.60 18.79 -11.34
N ALA A 51 -11.34 19.13 -11.06
CA ALA A 51 -10.96 20.36 -10.40
C ALA A 51 -9.61 20.83 -10.94
N ASN A 52 -9.59 21.94 -11.68
CA ASN A 52 -8.36 22.66 -11.95
C ASN A 52 -8.26 23.83 -10.97
N LYS A 53 -7.37 23.75 -9.97
CA LYS A 53 -6.97 24.94 -9.22
C LYS A 53 -5.82 25.62 -9.96
N SER A 54 -5.77 26.95 -9.88
CA SER A 54 -4.52 27.68 -10.08
C SER A 54 -3.38 26.93 -9.37
N ASN A 55 -2.29 26.64 -10.09
CA ASN A 55 -1.09 25.84 -9.72
C ASN A 55 -0.92 24.45 -10.38
N ASN A 56 -1.49 24.17 -11.56
CA ASN A 56 -1.22 22.95 -12.35
C ASN A 56 -1.61 21.61 -11.68
N LYS A 57 -2.50 21.64 -10.68
CA LYS A 57 -2.95 20.45 -9.96
C LYS A 57 -4.32 20.02 -10.47
N CYS A 58 -4.41 18.81 -10.98
CA CYS A 58 -5.63 18.17 -11.47
C CYS A 58 -6.20 17.20 -10.43
N LEU A 59 -7.50 16.95 -10.55
CA LEU A 59 -8.22 15.93 -9.79
C LEU A 59 -9.05 15.06 -10.74
N ASP A 60 -8.94 13.75 -10.60
CA ASP A 60 -9.89 12.81 -11.20
C ASP A 60 -10.72 12.15 -10.10
N TYR A 61 -11.89 11.64 -10.47
CA TYR A 61 -12.77 10.92 -9.57
C TYR A 61 -13.28 9.62 -10.19
N TYR A 62 -13.03 8.51 -9.52
CA TYR A 62 -13.56 7.19 -9.83
C TYR A 62 -14.66 6.81 -8.84
N PHE A 63 -15.70 6.14 -9.33
CA PHE A 63 -16.74 5.56 -8.49
C PHE A 63 -17.26 4.25 -9.07
N ASN A 64 -17.38 3.22 -8.23
CA ASN A 64 -17.86 1.90 -8.64
C ASN A 64 -19.20 1.48 -8.04
N GLY A 65 -19.90 2.42 -7.37
CA GLY A 65 -21.15 2.13 -6.67
C GLY A 65 -21.00 1.78 -5.20
N GLN A 66 -19.80 1.39 -4.75
CA GLN A 66 -19.50 1.06 -3.36
C GLN A 66 -18.51 2.05 -2.75
N GLU A 67 -17.45 2.38 -3.49
CA GLU A 67 -16.39 3.28 -3.06
C GLU A 67 -16.07 4.33 -4.13
N GLY A 68 -15.68 5.51 -3.66
CA GLY A 68 -15.16 6.60 -4.47
C GLY A 68 -13.66 6.75 -4.25
N LEU A 69 -12.93 7.11 -5.31
CA LEU A 69 -11.48 7.28 -5.28
C LEU A 69 -11.11 8.59 -5.98
N TRP A 70 -10.44 9.48 -5.24
CA TRP A 70 -9.92 10.74 -5.77
C TRP A 70 -8.44 10.59 -6.10
N LEU A 71 -8.08 10.92 -7.34
CA LEU A 71 -6.69 10.92 -7.81
C LEU A 71 -6.24 12.36 -7.98
N SER A 72 -5.13 12.74 -7.36
CA SER A 72 -4.55 14.07 -7.53
C SER A 72 -3.16 14.02 -8.13
N TYR A 73 -2.90 14.86 -9.13
CA TYR A 73 -1.63 14.85 -9.85
C TYR A 73 -1.30 16.22 -10.41
N ASN A 74 -0.03 16.43 -10.73
CA ASN A 74 0.42 17.63 -11.42
C ASN A 74 0.37 17.36 -12.94
N SER A 75 -0.31 18.21 -13.69
CA SER A 75 -0.29 18.15 -15.16
C SER A 75 0.54 19.30 -15.73
N LYS A 76 1.45 18.98 -16.66
CA LYS A 76 2.28 19.99 -17.35
C LYS A 76 1.55 20.64 -18.53
N SER A 77 0.50 20.00 -19.05
CA SER A 77 -0.28 20.48 -20.19
C SER A 77 -1.77 20.30 -19.90
N TYR A 78 -2.52 21.40 -19.93
CA TYR A 78 -3.97 21.34 -19.84
C TYR A 78 -4.51 20.49 -21.01
N ASN A 79 -5.32 19.46 -20.72
CA ASN A 79 -5.96 18.55 -21.68
C ASN A 79 -5.06 17.45 -22.30
N ASP A 80 -4.51 16.55 -21.48
CA ASP A 80 -3.83 15.32 -21.91
C ASP A 80 -4.75 14.09 -21.95
N ASN A 81 -6.08 14.31 -21.97
CA ASN A 81 -7.09 13.25 -21.86
C ASN A 81 -6.92 12.18 -22.97
N ALA A 82 -6.64 12.59 -24.21
CA ALA A 82 -6.39 11.66 -25.31
C ALA A 82 -5.18 10.75 -25.04
N LYS A 83 -4.11 11.28 -24.43
CA LYS A 83 -2.95 10.48 -24.01
C LYS A 83 -3.35 9.52 -22.89
N PHE A 84 -4.11 10.00 -21.90
CA PHE A 84 -4.62 9.16 -20.83
C PHE A 84 -5.46 7.98 -21.32
N LEU A 85 -6.40 8.21 -22.25
CA LEU A 85 -7.23 7.16 -22.84
C LEU A 85 -6.38 6.08 -23.53
N LEU A 86 -5.31 6.49 -24.23
CA LEU A 86 -4.38 5.56 -24.86
C LEU A 86 -3.59 4.75 -23.82
N GLU A 87 -3.07 5.39 -22.77
CA GLU A 87 -2.34 4.71 -21.71
C GLU A 87 -3.23 3.80 -20.86
N TYR A 88 -4.51 4.15 -20.67
CA TYR A 88 -5.49 3.30 -20.01
C TYR A 88 -5.69 1.96 -20.72
N LYS A 89 -5.86 1.99 -22.05
CA LYS A 89 -5.97 0.77 -22.87
C LYS A 89 -4.75 -0.13 -22.73
N LYS A 90 -3.55 0.46 -22.75
CA LYS A 90 -2.29 -0.29 -22.56
C LYS A 90 -2.21 -0.90 -21.17
N ALA A 91 -2.44 -0.10 -20.13
CA ALA A 91 -2.36 -0.51 -18.74
C ALA A 91 -3.31 -1.68 -18.42
N TYR A 92 -4.53 -1.64 -18.95
CA TYR A 92 -5.54 -2.70 -18.75
C TYR A 92 -5.07 -4.05 -19.29
N THR A 93 -4.22 -4.09 -20.30
CA THR A 93 -3.85 -5.37 -20.94
C THR A 93 -2.67 -6.07 -20.28
N LEU A 94 -1.72 -5.34 -19.69
CA LEU A 94 -0.37 -5.87 -19.47
C LEU A 94 0.30 -5.51 -18.14
N GLU A 95 -0.19 -4.54 -17.38
CA GLU A 95 0.62 -3.94 -16.30
C GLU A 95 0.09 -4.17 -14.87
N SER A 96 -1.22 -4.37 -14.70
CA SER A 96 -1.84 -4.51 -13.38
C SER A 96 -1.32 -5.72 -12.60
N LYS A 97 -1.11 -5.55 -11.29
CA LYS A 97 -0.70 -6.63 -10.38
C LYS A 97 -1.85 -7.27 -9.63
N CYS A 98 -3.05 -6.71 -9.73
CA CYS A 98 -4.25 -7.24 -9.10
C CYS A 98 -4.88 -8.36 -9.93
N LEU A 99 -5.46 -9.34 -9.28
CA LEU A 99 -6.26 -10.40 -9.89
C LEU A 99 -7.77 -10.19 -9.65
N ASN A 100 -8.12 -9.48 -8.58
CA ASN A 100 -9.49 -9.08 -8.31
C ASN A 100 -9.93 -7.97 -9.29
N PRO A 101 -11.10 -8.10 -9.98
CA PRO A 101 -11.56 -7.10 -10.95
C PRO A 101 -11.70 -5.67 -10.42
N LEU A 102 -12.12 -5.48 -9.15
CA LEU A 102 -12.30 -4.15 -8.57
C LEU A 102 -10.96 -3.46 -8.33
N ASP A 103 -9.99 -4.18 -7.74
CA ASP A 103 -8.66 -3.63 -7.49
C ASP A 103 -7.86 -3.49 -8.78
N PHE A 104 -8.08 -4.38 -9.75
CA PHE A 104 -7.52 -4.29 -11.10
C PHE A 104 -7.92 -2.99 -11.80
N GLN A 105 -9.18 -2.60 -11.67
CA GLN A 105 -9.67 -1.36 -12.27
C GLN A 105 -9.01 -0.12 -11.67
N LYS A 106 -8.87 -0.10 -10.33
CA LYS A 106 -8.18 1.00 -9.63
C LYS A 106 -6.69 1.04 -9.98
N ASP A 107 -6.04 -0.12 -10.02
CA ASP A 107 -4.63 -0.25 -10.41
C ASP A 107 -4.38 0.27 -11.83
N THR A 108 -5.25 -0.12 -12.77
CA THR A 108 -5.20 0.33 -14.16
C THR A 108 -5.30 1.86 -14.27
N LEU A 109 -6.22 2.49 -13.54
CA LEU A 109 -6.38 3.96 -13.56
C LEU A 109 -5.12 4.66 -13.03
N VAL A 110 -4.51 4.12 -11.96
CA VAL A 110 -3.28 4.67 -11.38
C VAL A 110 -2.10 4.52 -12.33
N ILE A 111 -1.92 3.34 -12.95
CA ILE A 111 -0.89 3.08 -13.96
C ILE A 111 -1.06 4.02 -15.15
N ALA A 112 -2.28 4.11 -15.70
CA ALA A 112 -2.59 4.96 -16.84
C ALA A 112 -2.24 6.42 -16.56
N ARG A 113 -2.60 6.91 -15.36
CA ARG A 113 -2.27 8.27 -14.96
C ARG A 113 -0.77 8.46 -14.76
N ALA A 114 -0.08 7.51 -14.14
CA ALA A 114 1.37 7.55 -13.97
C ALA A 114 2.11 7.57 -15.33
N ARG A 115 1.72 6.72 -16.29
CA ARG A 115 2.26 6.73 -17.67
C ARG A 115 1.97 8.04 -18.40
N THR A 116 0.78 8.61 -18.20
CA THR A 116 0.40 9.89 -18.79
C THR A 116 1.27 11.03 -18.27
N ASN A 117 1.58 11.03 -16.97
CA ASN A 117 2.44 12.03 -16.34
C ASN A 117 3.93 11.82 -16.66
N GLN A 118 4.33 10.57 -16.93
CA GLN A 118 5.70 10.24 -17.31
C GLN A 118 6.01 10.81 -18.70
N SER A 119 7.14 11.52 -18.78
CA SER A 119 7.65 12.01 -20.06
C SER A 119 8.01 10.81 -20.95
N VAL A 120 8.03 11.00 -22.27
CA VAL A 120 8.37 9.94 -23.24
C VAL A 120 9.86 9.61 -23.11
N GLY A 121 10.20 8.86 -22.07
CA GLY A 121 11.48 8.22 -21.83
C GLY A 121 11.22 6.72 -21.81
N ASN A 122 12.02 5.97 -22.55
CA ASN A 122 11.84 4.54 -22.80
C ASN A 122 12.22 3.70 -21.56
N THR A 123 11.58 3.92 -20.42
CA THR A 123 11.81 3.15 -19.20
C THR A 123 10.73 2.08 -19.05
N SER A 124 11.17 0.83 -18.87
CA SER A 124 10.28 -0.31 -18.65
C SER A 124 9.42 -0.15 -17.38
N PHE A 125 9.93 0.59 -16.38
CA PHE A 125 9.26 0.85 -15.10
C PHE A 125 8.70 2.28 -14.97
N LEU A 126 7.73 2.43 -14.07
CA LEU A 126 7.10 3.71 -13.72
C LEU A 126 7.92 4.47 -12.66
N ASP A 127 8.11 5.77 -12.85
CA ASP A 127 8.72 6.65 -11.86
C ASP A 127 7.70 7.01 -10.75
N GLU A 128 8.07 6.81 -9.48
CA GLU A 128 7.26 7.14 -8.30
C GLU A 128 6.74 8.59 -8.33
N GLN A 129 7.51 9.52 -8.91
CA GLN A 129 7.15 10.93 -8.96
C GLN A 129 5.99 11.22 -9.92
N CYS A 130 5.72 10.31 -10.86
CA CYS A 130 4.65 10.43 -11.83
C CYS A 130 3.31 9.91 -11.32
N PHE A 131 3.31 9.18 -10.19
CA PHE A 131 2.09 8.62 -9.62
C PHE A 131 1.12 9.72 -9.17
N PRO A 132 -0.19 9.53 -9.39
CA PRO A 132 -1.17 10.34 -8.68
C PRO A 132 -1.13 10.01 -7.18
N ASP A 133 -1.42 11.00 -6.36
CA ASP A 133 -1.71 10.81 -4.95
C ASP A 133 -3.18 10.37 -4.80
N ILE A 134 -3.43 9.33 -4.00
CA ILE A 134 -4.78 8.90 -3.64
C ILE A 134 -5.24 9.67 -2.40
N ILE A 135 -6.26 10.51 -2.55
CA ILE A 135 -6.81 11.29 -1.43
C ILE A 135 -7.78 10.40 -0.64
N LEU A 136 -7.41 10.07 0.60
CA LEU A 136 -8.20 9.21 1.49
C LEU A 136 -9.23 9.98 2.31
N ASP A 137 -8.94 11.22 2.68
CA ASP A 137 -9.87 12.11 3.37
C ASP A 137 -9.68 13.54 2.83
N LYS A 138 -10.78 14.26 2.62
CA LYS A 138 -10.80 15.62 2.06
C LYS A 138 -10.24 16.65 3.04
N ASP A 139 -10.31 16.36 4.34
CA ASP A 139 -9.88 17.27 5.41
C ASP A 139 -8.48 16.95 5.95
N ASP A 140 -7.92 15.79 5.56
CA ASP A 140 -6.72 15.27 6.20
C ASP A 140 -5.46 15.60 5.39
N GLN A 141 -4.82 16.72 5.75
CA GLN A 141 -3.48 17.05 5.25
C GLN A 141 -2.42 16.37 6.13
N LEU A 142 -2.15 15.09 5.88
CA LEU A 142 -0.90 14.49 6.32
C LEU A 142 0.26 15.11 5.53
N GLU A 143 0.71 16.29 5.97
CA GLU A 143 1.94 16.92 5.47
C GLU A 143 3.20 16.33 6.13
N LYS A 144 3.04 15.40 7.07
CA LYS A 144 4.14 14.88 7.89
C LYS A 144 4.46 13.43 7.53
N ASN A 145 5.75 13.12 7.49
CA ASN A 145 6.23 11.74 7.38
C ASN A 145 6.07 11.04 8.72
N PHE A 146 5.58 9.80 8.74
CA PHE A 146 5.66 8.99 9.95
C PHE A 146 7.11 8.84 10.42
N PRO A 147 7.36 8.69 11.74
CA PRO A 147 8.70 8.54 12.27
C PRO A 147 9.47 7.44 11.52
N ALA A 148 10.70 7.74 11.11
CA ALA A 148 11.54 6.74 10.45
C ALA A 148 11.93 5.59 11.41
N ILE A 149 12.29 4.44 10.83
CA ILE A 149 12.88 3.33 11.59
C ILE A 149 14.39 3.55 11.64
N ILE A 150 14.91 3.80 12.84
CA ILE A 150 16.36 3.97 13.06
C ILE A 150 17.03 2.61 12.91
N ASN A 151 18.00 2.50 11.99
CA ASN A 151 18.64 1.26 11.52
C ASN A 151 17.73 0.37 10.66
N PRO A 152 18.28 -0.34 9.65
CA PRO A 152 17.51 -1.23 8.80
C PRO A 152 16.76 -2.28 9.64
N ILE A 153 15.59 -2.66 9.15
CA ILE A 153 14.74 -3.69 9.76
C ILE A 153 15.45 -5.04 9.75
N ARG A 154 16.21 -5.33 8.69
CA ARG A 154 16.91 -6.61 8.47
C ARG A 154 15.93 -7.77 8.48
N PHE A 155 15.90 -8.56 9.55
CA PHE A 155 14.99 -9.70 9.66
C PHE A 155 13.70 -9.30 10.39
N TYR A 156 12.57 -9.52 9.73
CA TYR A 156 11.24 -9.19 10.25
C TYR A 156 10.38 -10.45 10.37
N GLN A 157 10.18 -10.93 11.59
CA GLN A 157 9.32 -12.09 11.83
C GLN A 157 7.87 -11.68 12.09
N ILE A 158 6.91 -12.35 11.45
CA ILE A 158 5.48 -12.21 11.76
C ILE A 158 5.04 -13.43 12.57
N VAL A 159 4.37 -13.20 13.70
CA VAL A 159 3.95 -14.25 14.65
C VAL A 159 2.46 -14.13 14.98
N PRO A 160 1.75 -15.25 15.20
CA PRO A 160 0.31 -15.23 15.42
C PRO A 160 -0.10 -14.83 16.85
N ASP A 161 0.76 -15.09 17.85
CA ASP A 161 0.40 -15.03 19.26
C ASP A 161 1.60 -14.73 20.17
N LEU A 162 1.33 -14.59 21.47
CA LEU A 162 2.33 -14.38 22.51
C LEU A 162 3.34 -15.52 22.67
N PHE A 163 2.96 -16.76 22.42
CA PHE A 163 3.87 -17.90 22.54
C PHE A 163 4.99 -17.76 21.52
N TRP A 164 4.62 -17.56 20.26
CA TRP A 164 5.58 -17.36 19.18
C TRP A 164 6.36 -16.07 19.32
N LEU A 165 5.74 -14.98 19.79
CA LEU A 165 6.46 -13.75 20.10
C LEU A 165 7.58 -14.01 21.11
N ARG A 166 7.28 -14.65 22.24
CA ARG A 166 8.29 -14.99 23.25
C ARG A 166 9.37 -15.90 22.69
N TYR A 167 8.97 -16.90 21.91
CA TYR A 167 9.88 -17.85 21.29
C TYR A 167 10.93 -17.16 20.40
N VAL A 168 10.50 -16.30 19.47
CA VAL A 168 11.42 -15.66 18.51
C VAL A 168 12.24 -14.53 19.14
N ILE A 169 11.72 -13.87 20.17
CA ILE A 169 12.50 -12.91 20.98
C ILE A 169 13.67 -13.61 21.67
N ASN A 170 13.43 -14.79 22.27
CA ASN A 170 14.49 -15.57 22.92
C ASN A 170 15.56 -16.07 21.93
N LEU A 171 15.23 -16.20 20.65
CA LEU A 171 16.16 -16.53 19.57
C LEU A 171 16.90 -15.30 19.00
N GLY A 172 16.62 -14.10 19.53
CA GLY A 172 17.34 -12.88 19.20
C GLY A 172 16.72 -12.04 18.08
N VAL A 173 15.49 -12.32 17.64
CA VAL A 173 14.80 -11.48 16.64
C VAL A 173 14.54 -10.08 17.20
N LYS A 174 14.81 -9.04 16.39
CA LYS A 174 14.73 -7.63 16.81
C LYS A 174 13.56 -6.84 16.23
N VAL A 175 12.92 -7.34 15.17
CA VAL A 175 11.71 -6.76 14.60
C VAL A 175 10.67 -7.84 14.45
N VAL A 176 9.52 -7.66 15.11
CA VAL A 176 8.45 -8.66 15.13
C VAL A 176 7.10 -7.99 14.88
N GLN A 177 6.21 -8.68 14.17
CA GLN A 177 4.81 -8.28 14.00
C GLN A 177 3.95 -9.27 14.75
N LEU A 178 3.15 -8.80 15.69
CA LEU A 178 2.12 -9.62 16.33
C LEU A 178 0.83 -9.51 15.50
N ARG A 179 0.46 -10.63 14.87
CA ARG A 179 -0.67 -10.75 13.94
C ARG A 179 -1.69 -11.75 14.46
N ILE A 180 -2.51 -11.29 15.39
CA ILE A 180 -3.60 -12.07 15.99
C ILE A 180 -4.79 -12.08 15.03
N LYS A 181 -5.34 -13.26 14.77
CA LYS A 181 -6.52 -13.46 13.92
C LYS A 181 -7.56 -14.27 14.68
N ASP A 182 -8.83 -14.01 14.38
CA ASP A 182 -9.95 -14.86 14.78
C ASP A 182 -10.08 -15.04 16.31
N GLU A 183 -9.72 -14.03 17.09
CA GLU A 183 -9.83 -14.04 18.55
C GLU A 183 -10.78 -12.95 19.08
N PRO A 184 -11.44 -13.18 20.23
CA PRO A 184 -12.19 -12.14 20.94
C PRO A 184 -11.32 -10.92 21.25
N ILE A 185 -11.94 -9.74 21.27
CA ILE A 185 -11.24 -8.48 21.49
C ILE A 185 -10.56 -8.42 22.86
N GLU A 186 -11.14 -9.00 23.92
CA GLU A 186 -10.50 -9.00 25.23
C GLU A 186 -9.22 -9.86 25.25
N ASN A 187 -9.22 -11.00 24.54
CA ASN A 187 -8.03 -11.83 24.44
C ASN A 187 -6.95 -11.15 23.60
N THR A 188 -7.35 -10.57 22.47
CA THR A 188 -6.48 -9.79 21.58
C THR A 188 -5.80 -8.66 22.35
N GLU A 189 -6.56 -7.89 23.13
CA GLU A 189 -6.05 -6.81 23.95
C GLU A 189 -5.04 -7.29 25.00
N ASN A 190 -5.35 -8.38 25.70
CA ASN A 190 -4.43 -8.97 26.67
C ASN A 190 -3.11 -9.42 26.02
N GLN A 191 -3.20 -10.04 24.84
CA GLN A 191 -2.02 -10.44 24.07
C GLN A 191 -1.18 -9.25 23.61
N ILE A 192 -1.79 -8.19 23.11
CA ILE A 192 -1.08 -6.97 22.70
C ILE A 192 -0.41 -6.30 23.90
N LYS A 193 -1.13 -6.15 25.02
CA LYS A 193 -0.59 -5.55 26.26
C LYS A 193 0.66 -6.26 26.74
N GLU A 194 0.59 -7.58 26.88
CA GLU A 194 1.72 -8.40 27.32
C GLU A 194 2.84 -8.44 26.27
N GLY A 195 2.48 -8.46 24.98
CA GLY A 195 3.45 -8.48 23.89
C GLY A 195 4.29 -7.21 23.84
N VAL A 196 3.65 -6.04 23.98
CA VAL A 196 4.37 -4.76 24.06
C VAL A 196 5.26 -4.70 25.29
N ARG A 197 4.77 -5.17 26.45
CA ARG A 197 5.59 -5.25 27.68
C ARG A 197 6.84 -6.11 27.45
N LEU A 198 6.68 -7.30 26.88
CA LEU A 198 7.76 -8.23 26.60
C LEU A 198 8.77 -7.66 25.59
N ALA A 199 8.28 -7.03 24.53
CA ALA A 199 9.12 -6.44 23.50
C ALA A 199 9.99 -5.30 24.06
N ASN A 200 9.40 -4.42 24.87
CA ASN A 200 10.12 -3.33 25.53
C ASN A 200 11.23 -3.84 26.45
N GLN A 201 10.98 -4.90 27.23
CA GLN A 201 11.99 -5.52 28.10
C GLN A 201 13.18 -6.12 27.33
N ASN A 202 13.00 -6.47 26.06
CA ASN A 202 14.00 -7.15 25.24
C ASN A 202 14.57 -6.26 24.11
N ASN A 203 14.22 -4.96 24.10
CA ASN A 203 14.59 -4.01 23.04
C ASN A 203 14.18 -4.50 21.64
N VAL A 204 12.94 -5.00 21.52
CA VAL A 204 12.37 -5.51 20.27
C VAL A 204 11.40 -4.48 19.71
N LYS A 205 11.54 -4.19 18.42
CA LYS A 205 10.63 -3.33 17.66
C LYS A 205 9.37 -4.13 17.32
N LEU A 206 8.36 -4.06 18.19
CA LEU A 206 7.10 -4.76 18.01
C LEU A 206 6.08 -3.91 17.25
N PHE A 207 5.65 -4.40 16.10
CA PHE A 207 4.53 -3.87 15.34
C PHE A 207 3.26 -4.66 15.66
N ILE A 208 2.16 -3.95 15.93
CA ILE A 208 0.84 -4.56 16.10
C ILE A 208 0.13 -4.53 14.75
N ASN A 209 -0.37 -5.67 14.29
CA ASN A 209 -1.13 -5.75 13.04
C ASN A 209 -2.59 -5.28 13.28
N ASP A 210 -3.09 -4.39 12.43
CA ASP A 210 -4.47 -3.87 12.30
C ASP A 210 -5.03 -3.09 13.51
N TYR A 211 -4.77 -3.51 14.75
CA TYR A 211 -5.30 -2.93 15.98
C TYR A 211 -4.61 -1.61 16.40
N TRP A 212 -4.72 -0.57 15.57
CA TRP A 212 -4.03 0.71 15.78
C TRP A 212 -4.41 1.39 17.10
N GLN A 213 -5.67 1.32 17.53
CA GLN A 213 -6.10 1.90 18.82
C GLN A 213 -5.38 1.21 20.00
N LEU A 214 -5.22 -0.10 19.93
CA LEU A 214 -4.51 -0.86 20.96
C LEU A 214 -2.99 -0.61 20.91
N ALA A 215 -2.43 -0.44 19.70
CA ALA A 215 -1.04 -0.03 19.54
C ALA A 215 -0.77 1.33 20.22
N ILE A 216 -1.69 2.30 20.08
CA ILE A 216 -1.62 3.59 20.78
C ILE A 216 -1.76 3.38 22.29
N LYS A 217 -2.84 2.72 22.72
CA LYS A 217 -3.17 2.49 24.14
C LYS A 217 -2.01 1.90 24.93
N TYR A 218 -1.33 0.91 24.33
CA TYR A 218 -0.22 0.21 24.97
C TYR A 218 1.16 0.73 24.59
N LYS A 219 1.25 1.79 23.77
CA LYS A 219 2.50 2.42 23.35
C LYS A 219 3.45 1.43 22.68
N ALA A 220 2.94 0.71 21.68
CA ALA A 220 3.74 -0.18 20.85
C ALA A 220 4.84 0.60 20.09
N TYR A 221 5.80 -0.11 19.49
CA TYR A 221 6.81 0.56 18.65
C TYR A 221 6.21 1.10 17.34
N GLY A 222 5.21 0.38 16.81
CA GLY A 222 4.46 0.80 15.63
C GLY A 222 3.23 -0.06 15.38
N VAL A 223 2.51 0.28 14.33
CA VAL A 223 1.37 -0.46 13.78
C VAL A 223 1.67 -0.85 12.34
N HIS A 224 1.17 -2.01 11.92
CA HIS A 224 1.17 -2.42 10.52
C HIS A 224 -0.29 -2.56 10.06
N LEU A 225 -0.65 -1.93 8.95
CA LEU A 225 -2.02 -1.92 8.42
C LEU A 225 -2.09 -2.56 7.03
N GLY A 226 -3.12 -3.38 6.83
CA GLY A 226 -3.58 -3.77 5.51
C GLY A 226 -4.39 -2.66 4.83
N GLN A 227 -4.69 -2.84 3.53
CA GLN A 227 -5.45 -1.86 2.76
C GLN A 227 -6.89 -1.65 3.24
N LYS A 228 -7.49 -2.67 3.85
CA LYS A 228 -8.84 -2.56 4.42
C LYS A 228 -8.82 -1.71 5.69
N ASP A 229 -7.81 -1.91 6.54
CA ASP A 229 -7.67 -1.25 7.83
C ASP A 229 -7.29 0.23 7.69
N ILE A 230 -6.66 0.62 6.58
CA ILE A 230 -6.40 2.03 6.25
C ILE A 230 -7.68 2.87 6.23
N LYS A 231 -8.82 2.30 5.79
CA LYS A 231 -10.07 3.06 5.63
C LYS A 231 -10.64 3.56 6.96
N ASP A 232 -10.40 2.82 8.04
CA ASP A 232 -10.95 3.09 9.38
C ASP A 232 -9.89 3.66 10.34
N ALA A 233 -8.67 3.89 9.86
CA ALA A 233 -7.55 4.35 10.69
C ALA A 233 -7.51 5.88 10.79
N ASN A 234 -7.38 6.40 12.01
CA ASN A 234 -7.07 7.81 12.23
C ASN A 234 -5.55 8.02 12.22
N PHE A 235 -5.00 8.39 11.07
CA PHE A 235 -3.56 8.57 10.89
C PHE A 235 -2.98 9.71 11.74
N ASN A 236 -3.74 10.76 12.03
CA ASN A 236 -3.31 11.82 12.93
C ASN A 236 -3.13 11.32 14.36
N GLU A 237 -4.04 10.48 14.86
CA GLU A 237 -3.89 9.87 16.19
C GLU A 237 -2.67 8.93 16.25
N ILE A 238 -2.48 8.08 15.23
CA ILE A 238 -1.32 7.18 15.13
C ILE A 238 -0.02 8.01 15.10
N PHE A 239 0.01 9.07 14.31
CA PHE A 239 1.17 9.97 14.19
C PHE A 239 1.46 10.70 15.51
N ASN A 240 0.44 11.30 16.14
CA ASN A 240 0.58 12.04 17.39
C ASN A 240 0.98 11.14 18.57
N ALA A 241 0.63 9.85 18.52
CA ALA A 241 1.11 8.85 19.48
C ALA A 241 2.60 8.50 19.28
N GLY A 242 3.24 8.98 18.22
CA GLY A 242 4.65 8.72 17.90
C GLY A 242 4.90 7.31 17.36
N LEU A 243 3.86 6.61 16.91
CA LEU A 243 3.98 5.27 16.36
C LEU A 243 4.59 5.30 14.97
N ARG A 244 5.32 4.23 14.62
CA ARG A 244 5.71 3.95 13.23
C ARG A 244 4.57 3.27 12.49
N LEU A 245 4.42 3.58 11.21
CA LEU A 245 3.41 3.00 10.35
C LEU A 245 4.07 2.10 9.31
N GLY A 246 3.65 0.84 9.26
CA GLY A 246 3.89 -0.06 8.14
C GLY A 246 2.62 -0.24 7.32
N ILE A 247 2.75 -0.27 5.99
CA ILE A 247 1.61 -0.51 5.09
C ILE A 247 1.92 -1.69 4.19
N SER A 248 1.00 -2.64 4.07
CA SER A 248 1.07 -3.68 3.03
C SER A 248 0.83 -3.08 1.65
N THR A 249 1.68 -3.42 0.67
CA THR A 249 1.61 -2.88 -0.70
C THR A 249 1.88 -3.96 -1.74
N HIS A 250 0.91 -4.18 -2.64
CA HIS A 250 0.90 -5.28 -3.61
C HIS A 250 0.64 -4.85 -5.06
N CYS A 251 0.28 -3.59 -5.28
CA CYS A 251 0.07 -3.06 -6.62
C CYS A 251 0.36 -1.56 -6.66
N TYR A 252 0.23 -0.95 -7.84
CA TYR A 252 0.51 0.45 -8.07
C TYR A 252 -0.52 1.37 -7.42
N HIS A 253 -1.78 0.96 -7.36
CA HIS A 253 -2.83 1.66 -6.60
C HIS A 253 -2.50 1.72 -5.11
N GLU A 254 -2.08 0.61 -4.51
CA GLU A 254 -1.67 0.57 -3.10
C GLU A 254 -0.38 1.36 -2.86
N LEU A 255 0.53 1.38 -3.84
CA LEU A 255 1.73 2.22 -3.77
C LEU A 255 1.39 3.71 -3.77
N ALA A 256 0.40 4.13 -4.57
CA ALA A 256 -0.10 5.50 -4.58
C ALA A 256 -0.73 5.89 -3.23
N ILE A 257 -1.44 4.97 -2.58
CA ILE A 257 -1.94 5.15 -1.21
C ILE A 257 -0.77 5.30 -0.22
N ALA A 258 0.20 4.39 -0.26
CA ALA A 258 1.36 4.45 0.64
C ALA A 258 2.16 5.75 0.45
N ARG A 259 2.32 6.20 -0.79
CA ARG A 259 2.97 7.49 -1.11
C ARG A 259 2.24 8.67 -0.45
N TYR A 260 0.90 8.68 -0.49
CA TYR A 260 0.11 9.73 0.17
C TYR A 260 0.32 9.72 1.68
N LEU A 261 0.29 8.53 2.29
CA LEU A 261 0.38 8.35 3.75
C LEU A 261 1.79 8.51 4.32
N ARG A 262 2.83 8.41 3.48
CA ARG A 262 4.25 8.54 3.86
C ARG A 262 4.61 7.69 5.09
N PRO A 263 4.36 6.36 5.03
CA PRO A 263 4.59 5.46 6.16
C PRO A 263 6.09 5.35 6.48
N SER A 264 6.38 4.78 7.64
CA SER A 264 7.75 4.46 8.05
C SER A 264 8.40 3.40 7.15
N TYR A 265 7.60 2.50 6.58
CA TYR A 265 8.01 1.53 5.56
C TYR A 265 6.78 0.97 4.83
N ILE A 266 7.02 0.37 3.67
CA ILE A 266 6.05 -0.48 2.97
C ILE A 266 6.49 -1.95 3.02
N ALA A 267 5.54 -2.85 3.24
CA ALA A 267 5.75 -4.28 3.04
C ALA A 267 5.35 -4.63 1.60
N PHE A 268 6.34 -4.76 0.74
CA PHE A 268 6.16 -4.95 -0.70
C PHE A 268 6.13 -6.44 -1.05
N GLY A 269 5.05 -6.90 -1.67
CA GLY A 269 4.89 -8.31 -2.02
C GLY A 269 3.62 -8.64 -2.81
N PRO A 270 3.31 -9.92 -3.00
CA PRO A 270 4.22 -11.04 -2.75
C PRO A 270 5.42 -11.02 -3.72
N ILE A 271 6.65 -11.23 -3.24
CA ILE A 271 7.82 -11.27 -4.14
C ILE A 271 7.81 -12.54 -5.01
N PHE A 272 7.54 -13.68 -4.39
CA PHE A 272 7.44 -14.99 -5.04
C PHE A 272 6.04 -15.57 -4.88
N PRO A 273 5.66 -16.59 -5.68
CA PRO A 273 4.45 -17.36 -5.44
C PRO A 273 4.39 -17.86 -3.99
N THR A 274 3.24 -17.67 -3.34
CA THR A 274 3.02 -18.10 -1.95
C THR A 274 1.95 -19.17 -1.90
N THR A 275 2.07 -20.11 -0.97
CA THR A 275 1.08 -21.16 -0.72
C THR A 275 -0.10 -20.71 0.13
N LEU A 276 -0.13 -19.45 0.58
CA LEU A 276 -1.29 -18.87 1.26
C LEU A 276 -2.46 -18.81 0.26
N LYS A 277 -3.55 -19.53 0.58
CA LYS A 277 -4.76 -19.58 -0.24
C LYS A 277 -5.31 -18.16 -0.47
N ASN A 278 -5.79 -17.91 -1.68
CA ASN A 278 -6.46 -16.66 -2.11
C ASN A 278 -5.55 -15.42 -2.15
N MET A 279 -4.39 -15.52 -2.82
CA MET A 279 -3.62 -14.30 -3.14
C MET A 279 -4.25 -13.61 -4.34
N ASP A 280 -4.80 -12.43 -4.10
CA ASP A 280 -5.43 -11.55 -5.11
C ASP A 280 -4.39 -10.76 -5.95
N PHE A 281 -3.11 -11.13 -5.87
CA PHE A 281 -2.01 -10.40 -6.50
C PHE A 281 -1.01 -11.32 -7.19
N MET A 282 -0.50 -10.89 -8.34
CA MET A 282 0.60 -11.55 -9.01
C MET A 282 1.92 -11.35 -8.23
N PRO A 283 2.87 -12.31 -8.31
CA PRO A 283 4.21 -12.10 -7.80
C PRO A 283 4.88 -10.87 -8.43
N GLN A 284 5.56 -10.08 -7.60
CA GLN A 284 6.27 -8.88 -8.05
C GLN A 284 7.58 -9.23 -8.76
N GLY A 285 8.26 -10.29 -8.30
CA GLY A 285 9.60 -10.65 -8.77
C GLY A 285 10.70 -9.74 -8.22
N VAL A 286 11.95 -10.21 -8.36
CA VAL A 286 13.13 -9.52 -7.83
C VAL A 286 13.53 -8.28 -8.64
N ASP A 287 13.23 -8.25 -9.94
CA ASP A 287 13.58 -7.12 -10.80
C ASP A 287 12.77 -5.87 -10.43
N LEU A 288 11.45 -6.03 -10.28
CA LEU A 288 10.56 -4.94 -9.87
C LEU A 288 10.87 -4.51 -8.42
N LEU A 289 11.20 -5.46 -7.54
CA LEU A 289 11.66 -5.16 -6.19
C LEU A 289 12.94 -4.31 -6.21
N SER A 290 13.98 -4.72 -6.97
CA SER A 290 15.24 -3.96 -7.06
C SER A 290 15.02 -2.57 -7.63
N TYR A 291 14.11 -2.43 -8.60
CA TYR A 291 13.70 -1.14 -9.11
C TYR A 291 13.10 -0.27 -8.00
N TRP A 292 12.12 -0.77 -7.25
CA TRP A 292 11.46 0.02 -6.21
C TRP A 292 12.36 0.35 -5.03
N VAL A 293 13.25 -0.56 -4.63
CA VAL A 293 14.24 -0.29 -3.57
C VAL A 293 15.12 0.91 -3.90
N LYS A 294 15.48 1.09 -5.18
CA LYS A 294 16.35 2.19 -5.63
C LYS A 294 15.59 3.50 -5.84
N ASN A 295 14.31 3.42 -6.20
CA ASN A 295 13.55 4.56 -6.72
C ASN A 295 12.41 5.03 -5.81
N SER A 296 12.02 4.25 -4.78
CA SER A 296 11.00 4.67 -3.82
C SER A 296 11.60 5.55 -2.72
N ARG A 297 10.81 6.53 -2.28
CA ARG A 297 11.09 7.31 -1.06
C ARG A 297 10.86 6.51 0.21
N SER A 298 10.07 5.44 0.16
CA SER A 298 9.73 4.64 1.33
C SER A 298 10.78 3.55 1.57
N SER A 299 11.07 3.25 2.84
CA SER A 299 11.81 2.04 3.18
C SER A 299 11.00 0.81 2.76
N ILE A 300 11.64 -0.18 2.14
CA ILE A 300 10.99 -1.37 1.62
C ILE A 300 11.37 -2.60 2.44
N VAL A 301 10.34 -3.30 2.92
CA VAL A 301 10.45 -4.66 3.45
C VAL A 301 9.84 -5.61 2.43
N ALA A 302 10.63 -6.56 1.94
CA ALA A 302 10.12 -7.58 1.04
C ALA A 302 9.35 -8.67 1.80
N ILE A 303 8.21 -9.10 1.26
CA ILE A 303 7.38 -10.16 1.83
C ILE A 303 6.76 -11.05 0.74
N GLY A 304 6.43 -12.30 1.11
CA GLY A 304 5.62 -13.21 0.29
C GLY A 304 6.45 -14.21 -0.51
N GLY A 305 6.28 -15.49 -0.17
CA GLY A 305 7.01 -16.61 -0.80
C GLY A 305 8.51 -16.67 -0.49
N ILE A 306 9.01 -15.84 0.43
CA ILE A 306 10.42 -15.81 0.83
C ILE A 306 10.71 -16.93 1.83
N ASN A 307 11.77 -17.68 1.57
CA ASN A 307 12.30 -18.77 2.39
C ASN A 307 13.84 -18.78 2.31
N LEU A 308 14.51 -19.68 3.04
CA LEU A 308 15.97 -19.71 3.11
C LEU A 308 16.67 -19.94 1.76
N SER A 309 16.02 -20.65 0.83
CA SER A 309 16.59 -20.94 -0.50
C SER A 309 16.58 -19.75 -1.46
N ASN A 310 15.74 -18.73 -1.21
CA ASN A 310 15.59 -17.57 -2.08
C ASN A 310 15.80 -16.22 -1.37
N ALA A 311 16.08 -16.22 -0.06
CA ALA A 311 16.30 -15.01 0.72
C ALA A 311 17.46 -14.16 0.19
N ASP A 312 18.55 -14.78 -0.27
CA ASP A 312 19.72 -14.06 -0.78
C ASP A 312 19.37 -13.21 -2.01
N LEU A 313 18.55 -13.74 -2.93
CA LEU A 313 18.05 -12.99 -4.11
C LEU A 313 17.29 -11.72 -3.71
N VAL A 314 16.59 -11.75 -2.59
CA VAL A 314 15.84 -10.60 -2.06
C VAL A 314 16.80 -9.62 -1.39
N ILE A 315 17.72 -10.13 -0.57
CA ILE A 315 18.71 -9.31 0.15
C ILE A 315 19.59 -8.53 -0.84
N GLU A 316 20.02 -9.17 -1.93
CA GLU A 316 20.84 -8.57 -2.99
C GLU A 316 20.16 -7.40 -3.71
N THR A 317 18.82 -7.29 -3.64
CA THR A 317 18.11 -6.13 -4.21
C THR A 317 18.36 -4.83 -3.43
N GLY A 318 18.85 -4.92 -2.19
CA GLY A 318 19.10 -3.79 -1.30
C GLY A 318 17.92 -3.42 -0.38
N VAL A 319 16.95 -4.32 -0.18
CA VAL A 319 15.81 -4.08 0.73
C VAL A 319 16.26 -3.69 2.13
N ASN A 320 15.45 -2.88 2.82
CA ASN A 320 15.69 -2.55 4.23
C ASN A 320 15.31 -3.69 5.18
N GLY A 321 14.55 -4.67 4.71
CA GLY A 321 14.26 -5.88 5.47
C GLY A 321 13.58 -6.99 4.66
N VAL A 322 13.59 -8.18 5.23
CA VAL A 322 12.92 -9.39 4.73
C VAL A 322 11.92 -9.86 5.78
N ALA A 323 10.65 -9.92 5.42
CA ALA A 323 9.58 -10.40 6.27
C ALA A 323 9.15 -11.82 5.90
N VAL A 324 9.00 -12.66 6.94
CA VAL A 324 8.56 -14.05 6.77
C VAL A 324 7.48 -14.43 7.77
N VAL A 325 6.66 -15.39 7.37
CA VAL A 325 5.62 -16.03 8.19
C VAL A 325 5.92 -17.53 8.25
N SER A 326 5.49 -18.27 7.24
CA SER A 326 5.53 -19.75 7.18
C SER A 326 6.94 -20.32 7.12
N ALA A 327 7.93 -19.59 6.59
CA ALA A 327 9.31 -20.07 6.50
C ALA A 327 9.92 -20.41 7.87
N VAL A 328 9.47 -19.74 8.94
CA VAL A 328 9.84 -20.07 10.32
C VAL A 328 8.75 -20.89 10.98
N LEU A 329 7.49 -20.44 10.94
CA LEU A 329 6.40 -21.07 11.69
C LEU A 329 6.12 -22.52 11.26
N ASN A 330 6.35 -22.86 9.99
CA ASN A 330 6.12 -24.20 9.45
C ASN A 330 7.43 -24.99 9.24
N SER A 331 8.57 -24.48 9.72
CA SER A 331 9.84 -25.19 9.63
C SER A 331 9.84 -26.43 10.54
N LYS A 332 10.51 -27.50 10.12
CA LYS A 332 10.79 -28.66 11.00
C LYS A 332 11.66 -28.27 12.19
N ASN A 333 12.49 -27.24 12.03
CA ASN A 333 13.32 -26.66 13.07
C ASN A 333 13.21 -25.13 13.05
N PRO A 334 12.18 -24.55 13.72
CA PRO A 334 11.96 -23.11 13.73
C PRO A 334 13.13 -22.30 14.31
N ALA A 335 13.87 -22.84 15.27
CA ALA A 335 15.03 -22.19 15.87
C ALA A 335 16.17 -22.02 14.87
N GLU A 336 16.53 -23.10 14.18
CA GLU A 336 17.55 -23.08 13.12
C GLU A 336 17.17 -22.12 11.99
N ALA A 337 15.94 -22.21 11.49
CA ALA A 337 15.46 -21.31 10.45
C ALA A 337 15.53 -19.83 10.89
N THR A 338 15.14 -19.52 12.13
CA THR A 338 15.23 -18.17 12.69
C THR A 338 16.67 -17.66 12.73
N HIS A 339 17.62 -18.48 13.21
CA HIS A 339 19.03 -18.09 13.27
C HIS A 339 19.64 -17.88 11.88
N GLU A 340 19.30 -18.73 10.90
CA GLU A 340 19.78 -18.57 9.54
C GLU A 340 19.26 -17.27 8.90
N PHE A 341 17.98 -16.93 9.09
CA PHE A 341 17.46 -15.65 8.61
C PHE A 341 18.12 -14.46 9.29
N ILE A 342 18.32 -14.52 10.61
CA ILE A 342 19.06 -13.49 11.34
C ILE A 342 20.47 -13.33 10.75
N GLN A 343 21.17 -14.43 10.47
CA GLN A 343 22.52 -14.40 9.91
C GLN A 343 22.54 -13.81 8.49
N LYS A 344 21.69 -14.31 7.58
CA LYS A 344 21.59 -13.83 6.20
C LYS A 344 21.27 -12.33 6.16
N CYS A 345 20.30 -11.88 6.95
CA CYS A 345 19.85 -10.49 6.93
C CYS A 345 20.85 -9.50 7.59
N ARG A 346 21.98 -9.95 8.16
CA ARG A 346 23.01 -9.04 8.71
C ARG A 346 23.67 -8.18 7.65
N SER A 347 23.73 -8.64 6.39
CA SER A 347 24.28 -7.90 5.26
C SER A 347 23.36 -6.79 4.75
N ILE A 348 22.15 -6.67 5.28
CA ILE A 348 21.27 -5.53 4.98
C ILE A 348 21.76 -4.30 5.76
N HIS A 349 22.03 -3.22 5.01
CA HIS A 349 22.61 -1.96 5.49
C HIS A 349 21.62 -0.79 5.46
#